data_AF-A0A2X4YHW2-F1
#
_entry.id   AF-A0A2X4YHW2-F1
#
_cell.length_a   1.000
_cell.length_b   1.000
_cell.length_c   1.000
_cell.angle_alpha   90.00
_cell.angle_beta   90.00
_cell.angle_gamma   90.00
#
_symmetry.space_group_name_H-M   'P 1'
#
loop_
_entity.id
_entity.type
_entity.pdbx_description
1 polymer ?
#
loop_
_entity_poly.entity_id
_entity_poly.type
_entity_poly.pdbx_seq_one_letter_code
_entity_poly.pdbx_strand_id
1 'polypeptide(L)'
;MFNDLVVILDDCNKDFKIDWEYTISFDGFKKYIDENGIKKYQLILDKEGNKNEDSKTLVAARKMNIKNVIEDDSQNHIGIQIADMLAGIISKFIKMLEEDLAYKNIKEATSKKLLSKEWFSINSNQFVLYKKMYKIITQMNNSWFKSYSGIYADNLVQFLSLLNYFNRYESFQDYRETSLERHPEFYNTLVITTLEDYFSTMSFKLPINPITENDGIFYNQRGAKCYIDWTKHDFLEIPSTESGRIYNVLSVGFFGKMEQPNITVEDNNQVECYLLPLELLNWTIDCVGFSSIGSNVFPSQVKFGVINNQYYAEII
;
A
#
# COMPACT_ATOMS: atom_id res chain seq x y z
N MET A 1 -21.02 29.30 -12.23
CA MET A 1 -20.00 28.47 -11.55
C MET A 1 -19.61 27.23 -12.35
N PHE A 2 -20.53 26.32 -12.71
CA PHE A 2 -20.18 25.15 -13.54
C PHE A 2 -19.80 25.51 -14.99
N ASN A 3 -20.58 26.38 -15.65
CA ASN A 3 -20.24 26.84 -17.01
C ASN A 3 -18.92 27.61 -17.05
N ASP A 4 -18.59 28.37 -16.00
CA ASP A 4 -17.32 29.11 -15.91
C ASP A 4 -16.13 28.14 -15.80
N LEU A 5 -16.28 27.04 -15.05
CA LEU A 5 -15.28 25.97 -14.97
C LEU A 5 -15.09 25.25 -16.31
N VAL A 6 -16.16 24.97 -17.05
CA VAL A 6 -16.08 24.34 -18.38
C VAL A 6 -15.36 25.26 -19.36
N VAL A 7 -15.69 26.56 -19.37
CA VAL A 7 -15.00 27.56 -20.21
C VAL A 7 -13.51 27.65 -19.88
N ILE A 8 -13.15 27.64 -18.58
CA ILE A 8 -11.74 27.64 -18.16
C ILE A 8 -11.02 26.36 -18.61
N LEU A 9 -11.64 25.19 -18.44
CA LEU A 9 -11.06 23.91 -18.85
C LEU A 9 -10.87 23.85 -20.38
N ASP A 10 -11.87 24.28 -21.16
CA ASP A 10 -11.80 24.32 -22.61
C ASP A 10 -10.73 25.30 -23.12
N ASP A 11 -10.52 26.43 -22.44
CA ASP A 11 -9.46 27.38 -22.79
C ASP A 11 -8.07 26.84 -22.45
N CYS A 12 -7.91 26.17 -21.30
CA CYS A 12 -6.68 25.47 -20.93
C CYS A 12 -6.32 24.32 -21.89
N ASN A 13 -7.33 23.70 -22.53
CA ASN A 13 -7.14 22.53 -23.38
C ASN A 13 -6.63 22.86 -24.79
N LYS A 14 -6.70 24.12 -25.24
CA LYS A 14 -6.36 24.52 -26.62
C LYS A 14 -4.86 24.37 -26.97
N ASP A 15 -3.98 24.47 -25.97
CA ASP A 15 -2.52 24.41 -26.15
C ASP A 15 -1.85 23.46 -25.14
N PHE A 16 -2.53 22.40 -24.73
CA PHE A 16 -1.97 21.45 -23.76
C PHE A 16 -0.80 20.65 -24.36
N LYS A 17 0.43 21.07 -24.02
CA LYS A 17 1.64 20.29 -24.28
C LYS A 17 1.92 19.41 -23.09
N ILE A 18 1.89 18.10 -23.30
CA ILE A 18 2.32 17.12 -22.30
C ILE A 18 3.84 17.25 -22.14
N ASP A 19 4.27 17.84 -21.03
CA ASP A 19 5.67 17.84 -20.61
C ASP A 19 5.86 16.82 -19.47
N TRP A 20 6.34 15.63 -19.83
CA TRP A 20 6.54 14.55 -18.88
C TRP A 20 7.63 14.89 -17.86
N GLU A 21 7.25 14.90 -16.57
CA GLU A 21 8.18 15.00 -15.44
C GLU A 21 8.42 13.61 -14.82
N TYR A 22 9.68 13.15 -14.81
CA TYR A 22 10.05 11.80 -14.35
C TYR A 22 10.48 11.73 -12.88
N THR A 23 10.33 12.82 -12.11
CA THR A 23 10.81 12.89 -10.71
C THR A 23 10.13 11.89 -9.78
N ILE A 24 8.85 11.57 -10.05
CA ILE A 24 8.07 10.59 -9.27
C ILE A 24 8.71 9.19 -9.24
N SER A 25 9.30 8.74 -10.37
CA SER A 25 9.99 7.45 -10.45
C SER A 25 11.15 7.37 -9.47
N PHE A 26 11.87 8.48 -9.30
CA PHE A 26 13.02 8.55 -8.39
C PHE A 26 12.62 8.76 -6.92
N ASP A 27 11.43 9.31 -6.65
CA ASP A 27 10.88 9.34 -5.30
C ASP A 27 10.58 7.91 -4.79
N GLY A 28 9.92 7.10 -5.63
CA GLY A 28 9.71 5.68 -5.35
C GLY A 28 11.02 4.91 -5.21
N PHE A 29 11.98 5.14 -6.11
CA PHE A 29 13.29 4.50 -6.05
C PHE A 29 14.05 4.80 -4.74
N LYS A 30 14.02 6.04 -4.25
CA LYS A 30 14.62 6.41 -2.95
C LYS A 30 14.02 5.62 -1.79
N LYS A 31 12.69 5.57 -1.73
CA LYS A 31 11.98 4.82 -0.70
C LYS A 31 12.35 3.34 -0.74
N TYR A 32 12.50 2.76 -1.93
CA TYR A 32 12.97 1.39 -2.11
C TYR A 32 14.40 1.15 -1.62
N ILE A 33 15.37 2.01 -1.98
CA ILE A 33 16.76 1.84 -1.52
C ILE A 33 16.89 2.03 -0.01
N ASP A 34 16.13 2.97 0.57
CA ASP A 34 16.14 3.27 1.99
C ASP A 34 15.54 2.09 2.79
N GLU A 35 14.38 1.58 2.35
CA GLU A 35 13.74 0.39 2.94
C GLU A 35 14.67 -0.82 2.96
N ASN A 36 15.38 -1.07 1.87
CA ASN A 36 16.27 -2.23 1.73
C ASN A 36 17.69 -1.98 2.27
N GLY A 37 17.97 -0.81 2.85
CA GLY A 37 19.30 -0.46 3.37
C GLY A 37 20.42 -0.46 2.30
N ILE A 38 20.08 -0.20 1.03
CA ILE A 38 21.01 -0.25 -0.09
C ILE A 38 21.87 1.02 -0.10
N LYS A 39 23.10 0.89 0.42
CA LYS A 39 24.05 2.01 0.51
C LYS A 39 24.92 2.19 -0.73
N LYS A 40 25.16 1.10 -1.47
CA LYS A 40 26.04 1.07 -2.65
C LYS A 40 25.27 0.54 -3.85
N TYR A 41 25.07 1.38 -4.84
CA TYR A 41 24.41 1.04 -6.10
C TYR A 41 25.00 1.85 -7.25
N GLN A 42 24.76 1.36 -8.47
CA GLN A 42 24.90 2.10 -9.71
C GLN A 42 23.55 2.02 -10.42
N LEU A 43 23.00 3.16 -10.83
CA LEU A 43 21.76 3.23 -11.59
C LEU A 43 22.10 3.49 -13.06
N ILE A 44 21.69 2.58 -13.93
CA ILE A 44 21.87 2.70 -15.37
C ILE A 44 20.49 2.89 -15.98
N LEU A 45 20.28 4.04 -16.62
CA LEU A 45 19.05 4.40 -17.30
C LEU A 45 19.19 4.10 -18.79
N ASP A 46 18.08 3.77 -19.46
CA ASP A 46 18.09 3.72 -20.91
C ASP A 46 18.35 5.11 -21.48
N LYS A 47 19.13 5.16 -22.55
CA LYS A 47 19.45 6.44 -23.20
C LYS A 47 18.27 6.90 -24.06
N GLU A 48 17.53 7.87 -23.53
CA GLU A 48 16.43 8.52 -24.24
C GLU A 48 16.91 9.85 -24.89
N GLY A 49 16.44 10.17 -26.09
CA GLY A 49 16.69 11.47 -26.75
C GLY A 49 17.86 11.50 -27.72
N ASN A 50 18.29 12.71 -28.13
CA ASN A 50 19.32 12.87 -29.16
C ASN A 50 20.72 12.51 -28.63
N LYS A 51 21.58 12.12 -29.57
CA LYS A 51 22.99 11.86 -29.28
C LYS A 51 23.65 13.11 -28.68
N ASN A 52 24.29 12.95 -27.52
CA ASN A 52 24.96 13.99 -26.71
C ASN A 52 24.05 14.94 -25.92
N GLU A 53 22.74 14.67 -25.81
CA GLU A 53 21.83 15.40 -24.92
C GLU A 53 21.45 14.51 -23.75
N ASP A 54 21.49 15.02 -22.52
CA ASP A 54 20.99 14.28 -21.35
C ASP A 54 19.48 14.04 -21.49
N SER A 55 18.98 12.83 -21.19
CA SER A 55 17.53 12.62 -21.22
C SER A 55 16.82 13.37 -20.09
N LYS A 56 15.52 13.59 -20.29
CA LYS A 56 14.65 14.09 -19.21
C LYS A 56 14.68 13.18 -17.98
N THR A 57 14.81 11.88 -18.17
CA THR A 57 14.90 10.88 -17.09
C THR A 57 16.18 11.03 -16.28
N LEU A 58 17.34 11.21 -16.92
CA LEU A 58 18.61 11.49 -16.25
C LEU A 58 18.60 12.84 -15.52
N VAL A 59 18.05 13.88 -16.16
CA VAL A 59 17.88 15.20 -15.54
C VAL A 59 17.01 15.11 -14.29
N ALA A 60 15.90 14.37 -14.34
CA ALA A 60 15.03 14.14 -13.18
C ALA A 60 15.75 13.37 -12.07
N ALA A 61 16.56 12.36 -12.39
CA ALA A 61 17.36 11.63 -11.41
C ALA A 61 18.32 12.56 -10.65
N ARG A 62 19.01 13.45 -11.38
CA ARG A 62 19.91 14.45 -10.82
C ARG A 62 19.18 15.50 -9.99
N LYS A 63 18.03 15.99 -10.45
CA LYS A 63 17.15 16.91 -9.68
C LYS A 63 16.72 16.28 -8.36
N MET A 64 16.50 14.96 -8.36
CA MET A 64 16.19 14.18 -7.17
C MET A 64 17.43 13.76 -6.38
N ASN A 65 18.65 14.26 -6.66
CA ASN A 65 19.88 13.90 -5.96
C ASN A 65 20.18 12.38 -5.93
N ILE A 66 19.79 11.63 -6.96
CA ILE A 66 20.19 10.23 -7.11
C ILE A 66 21.69 10.17 -7.41
N LYS A 67 22.40 9.29 -6.69
CA LYS A 67 23.85 9.12 -6.82
C LYS A 67 24.18 8.03 -7.84
N ASN A 68 25.37 8.07 -8.41
CA ASN A 68 25.89 7.01 -9.30
C ASN A 68 24.95 6.65 -10.46
N VAL A 69 24.31 7.67 -11.06
CA VAL A 69 23.40 7.51 -12.20
C VAL A 69 24.12 7.80 -13.51
N ILE A 70 23.99 6.88 -14.47
CA ILE A 70 24.49 7.03 -15.84
C ILE A 70 23.40 6.60 -16.83
N GLU A 71 23.60 6.96 -18.10
CA GLU A 71 22.82 6.44 -19.22
C GLU A 71 23.69 5.57 -20.11
N ASP A 72 23.10 4.55 -20.70
CA ASP A 72 23.76 3.71 -21.70
C ASP A 72 22.71 3.10 -22.64
N ASP A 73 23.17 2.54 -23.75
CA ASP A 73 22.31 1.85 -24.72
C ASP A 73 21.79 0.53 -24.13
N SER A 74 20.47 0.32 -24.16
CA SER A 74 19.83 -0.93 -23.73
C SER A 74 20.43 -2.18 -24.37
N GLN A 75 21.02 -2.11 -25.57
CA GLN A 75 21.71 -3.24 -26.21
C GLN A 75 22.89 -3.77 -25.38
N ASN A 76 23.50 -2.93 -24.55
CA ASN A 76 24.63 -3.29 -23.70
C ASN A 76 24.17 -3.86 -22.34
N HIS A 77 22.89 -3.71 -21.97
CA HIS A 77 22.39 -4.02 -20.63
C HIS A 77 21.10 -4.84 -20.67
N ILE A 78 21.21 -6.15 -20.43
CA ILE A 78 20.04 -7.04 -20.35
C ILE A 78 19.00 -6.60 -19.31
N GLY A 79 19.45 -5.94 -18.23
CA GLY A 79 18.57 -5.39 -17.20
C GLY A 79 17.65 -4.28 -17.72
N ILE A 80 18.17 -3.41 -18.59
CA ILE A 80 17.38 -2.35 -19.25
C ILE A 80 16.35 -2.99 -20.18
N GLN A 81 16.77 -3.95 -21.01
CA GLN A 81 15.85 -4.65 -21.92
C GLN A 81 14.70 -5.35 -21.17
N ILE A 82 14.97 -5.95 -20.02
CA ILE A 82 13.95 -6.55 -19.15
C ILE A 82 13.03 -5.48 -18.58
N ALA A 83 13.59 -4.36 -18.09
CA ALA A 83 12.81 -3.25 -17.55
C ALA A 83 11.85 -2.66 -18.60
N ASP A 84 12.32 -2.42 -19.82
CA ASP A 84 11.51 -1.91 -20.93
C ASP A 84 10.39 -2.88 -21.32
N MET A 85 10.70 -4.18 -21.37
CA MET A 85 9.70 -5.19 -21.66
C MET A 85 8.62 -5.21 -20.58
N LEU A 86 8.99 -5.13 -19.29
CA LEU A 86 8.03 -5.07 -18.18
C LEU A 86 7.19 -3.79 -18.23
N ALA A 87 7.83 -2.63 -18.39
CA ALA A 87 7.16 -1.35 -18.50
C ALA A 87 6.17 -1.32 -19.69
N GLY A 88 6.59 -1.85 -20.83
CA GLY A 88 5.75 -1.97 -22.03
C GLY A 88 4.56 -2.90 -21.86
N ILE A 89 4.74 -4.05 -21.19
CA ILE A 89 3.64 -4.99 -20.89
C ILE A 89 2.64 -4.33 -19.92
N ILE A 90 3.13 -3.79 -18.80
CA ILE A 90 2.28 -3.17 -17.77
C ILE A 90 1.49 -1.99 -18.36
N SER A 91 2.16 -1.12 -19.11
CA SER A 91 1.52 0.05 -19.72
C SER A 91 0.44 -0.33 -20.74
N LYS A 92 0.67 -1.39 -21.54
CA LYS A 92 -0.35 -1.90 -22.47
C LYS A 92 -1.57 -2.45 -21.72
N PHE A 93 -1.36 -3.20 -20.64
CA PHE A 93 -2.48 -3.67 -19.82
C PHE A 93 -3.29 -2.52 -19.21
N ILE A 94 -2.61 -1.58 -18.57
CA ILE A 94 -3.23 -0.38 -17.97
C ILE A 94 -4.06 0.37 -19.02
N LYS A 95 -3.46 0.66 -20.18
CA LYS A 95 -4.15 1.37 -21.27
C LYS A 95 -5.39 0.63 -21.76
N MET A 96 -5.28 -0.68 -22.01
CA MET A 96 -6.41 -1.48 -22.49
C MET A 96 -7.53 -1.59 -21.46
N LEU A 97 -7.19 -1.72 -20.17
CA LEU A 97 -8.17 -1.73 -19.08
C LEU A 97 -8.92 -0.40 -19.01
N GLU A 98 -8.19 0.71 -19.08
CA GLU A 98 -8.77 2.06 -19.08
C GLU A 98 -9.71 2.28 -20.28
N GLU A 99 -9.28 1.92 -21.48
CA GLU A 99 -10.08 2.06 -22.70
C GLU A 99 -11.38 1.25 -22.67
N ASP A 100 -11.34 0.02 -22.14
CA ASP A 100 -12.51 -0.87 -22.08
C ASP A 100 -13.49 -0.51 -20.94
N LEU A 101 -12.98 0.09 -19.87
CA LEU A 101 -13.80 0.55 -18.73
C LEU A 101 -14.27 1.99 -18.87
N ALA A 102 -13.72 2.76 -19.82
CA ALA A 102 -14.16 4.13 -20.07
C ALA A 102 -15.61 4.21 -20.55
N TYR A 103 -16.38 5.09 -19.91
CA TYR A 103 -17.70 5.50 -20.37
C TYR A 103 -17.56 6.49 -21.52
N LYS A 104 -18.09 6.15 -22.71
CA LYS A 104 -17.90 6.96 -23.92
C LYS A 104 -18.96 8.06 -24.09
N ASN A 105 -20.09 7.95 -23.39
CA ASN A 105 -21.20 8.90 -23.47
C ASN A 105 -22.14 8.74 -22.25
N ILE A 106 -23.01 9.75 -22.04
CA ILE A 106 -23.95 9.80 -20.91
C ILE A 106 -24.90 8.59 -20.90
N LYS A 107 -25.29 8.08 -22.08
CA LYS A 107 -26.20 6.93 -22.15
C LYS A 107 -25.54 5.67 -21.60
N GLU A 108 -24.27 5.42 -21.93
CA GLU A 108 -23.50 4.32 -21.34
C GLU A 108 -23.34 4.49 -19.83
N ALA A 109 -23.15 5.71 -19.34
CA ALA A 109 -23.01 6.00 -17.91
C ALA A 109 -24.27 5.67 -17.07
N THR A 110 -25.40 5.33 -17.71
CA THR A 110 -26.62 4.89 -17.01
C THR A 110 -26.61 3.41 -16.64
N SER A 111 -25.65 2.63 -17.16
CA SER A 111 -25.49 1.21 -16.84
C SER A 111 -24.11 0.91 -16.27
N LYS A 112 -24.03 -0.17 -15.49
CA LYS A 112 -22.76 -0.67 -14.96
C LYS A 112 -21.86 -1.11 -16.12
N LYS A 113 -20.66 -0.54 -16.20
CA LYS A 113 -19.61 -0.98 -17.11
C LYS A 113 -18.81 -2.10 -16.45
N LEU A 114 -18.55 -3.16 -17.21
CA LEU A 114 -17.74 -4.29 -16.81
C LEU A 114 -16.73 -4.55 -17.91
N LEU A 115 -15.61 -5.20 -17.57
CA LEU A 115 -14.73 -5.77 -18.58
C LEU A 115 -15.49 -6.76 -19.44
N SER A 116 -15.19 -6.76 -20.72
CA SER A 116 -15.77 -7.73 -21.65
C SER A 116 -15.31 -9.14 -21.29
N LYS A 117 -16.17 -10.14 -21.53
CA LYS A 117 -15.87 -11.54 -21.20
C LYS A 117 -14.64 -12.09 -21.91
N GLU A 118 -14.25 -11.48 -23.03
CA GLU A 118 -13.08 -11.79 -23.83
C GLU A 118 -11.77 -11.66 -23.04
N TRP A 119 -11.69 -10.75 -22.05
CA TRP A 119 -10.56 -10.65 -21.12
C TRP A 119 -10.32 -11.95 -20.34
N PHE A 120 -11.38 -12.73 -20.14
CA PHE A 120 -11.40 -13.96 -19.37
C PHE A 120 -11.47 -15.21 -20.28
N SER A 121 -11.55 -15.02 -21.58
CA SER A 121 -11.51 -16.11 -22.56
C SER A 121 -10.05 -16.49 -22.86
N ILE A 122 -9.40 -17.14 -21.89
CA ILE A 122 -7.98 -17.48 -21.94
C ILE A 122 -7.74 -18.99 -21.97
N ASN A 123 -6.61 -19.41 -22.54
CA ASN A 123 -6.15 -20.79 -22.52
C ASN A 123 -5.21 -21.07 -21.33
N SER A 124 -4.84 -22.35 -21.15
CA SER A 124 -3.98 -22.79 -20.06
C SER A 124 -2.59 -22.12 -20.06
N ASN A 125 -2.01 -21.87 -21.24
CA ASN A 125 -0.71 -21.20 -21.35
C ASN A 125 -0.80 -19.74 -20.90
N GLN A 126 -1.84 -19.02 -21.33
CA GLN A 126 -2.11 -17.64 -20.89
C GLN A 126 -2.35 -17.57 -19.38
N PHE A 127 -3.11 -18.51 -18.82
CA PHE A 127 -3.32 -18.61 -17.38
C PHE A 127 -2.00 -18.78 -16.62
N VAL A 128 -1.12 -19.67 -17.08
CA VAL A 128 0.22 -19.84 -16.51
C VAL A 128 1.06 -18.56 -16.62
N LEU A 129 0.95 -17.82 -17.73
CA LEU A 129 1.63 -16.52 -17.89
C LEU A 129 1.13 -15.49 -16.88
N TYR A 130 -0.18 -15.39 -16.64
CA TYR A 130 -0.72 -14.51 -15.60
C TYR A 130 -0.18 -14.86 -14.21
N LYS A 131 -0.12 -16.15 -13.85
CA LYS A 131 0.45 -16.57 -12.55
C LYS A 131 1.94 -16.25 -12.43
N LYS A 132 2.72 -16.41 -13.51
CA LYS A 132 4.14 -16.02 -13.54
C LYS A 132 4.31 -14.50 -13.42
N MET A 133 3.48 -13.72 -14.11
CA MET A 133 3.51 -12.27 -14.05
C MET A 133 3.15 -11.76 -12.67
N TYR A 134 2.10 -12.32 -12.04
CA TYR A 134 1.76 -12.08 -10.65
C TYR A 134 2.97 -12.34 -9.75
N LYS A 135 3.60 -13.53 -9.85
CA LYS A 135 4.77 -13.86 -9.04
C LYS A 135 5.89 -12.83 -9.17
N ILE A 136 6.22 -12.39 -10.39
CA ILE A 136 7.29 -11.42 -10.64
C ILE A 136 6.95 -10.04 -10.06
N ILE A 137 5.73 -9.56 -10.29
CA ILE A 137 5.33 -8.19 -9.97
C ILE A 137 4.97 -8.04 -8.49
N THR A 138 4.29 -9.03 -7.91
CA THR A 138 3.69 -8.90 -6.57
C THR A 138 4.44 -9.69 -5.49
N GLN A 139 4.91 -10.91 -5.79
CA GLN A 139 5.48 -11.80 -4.77
C GLN A 139 7.00 -11.69 -4.65
N MET A 140 7.72 -11.54 -5.77
CA MET A 140 9.17 -11.39 -5.75
C MET A 140 9.57 -10.07 -5.08
N ASN A 141 10.75 -10.07 -4.44
CA ASN A 141 11.35 -8.97 -3.68
C ASN A 141 10.44 -8.46 -2.55
N ASN A 142 10.71 -8.86 -1.31
CA ASN A 142 9.90 -8.45 -0.17
C ASN A 142 10.20 -6.99 0.24
N SER A 143 9.64 -6.04 -0.51
CA SER A 143 9.76 -4.60 -0.27
C SER A 143 8.43 -3.92 -0.55
N TRP A 144 7.98 -3.07 0.36
CA TRP A 144 6.81 -2.22 0.22
C TRP A 144 6.93 -1.33 -1.01
N PHE A 145 8.08 -0.70 -1.21
CA PHE A 145 8.31 0.22 -2.31
C PHE A 145 8.79 -0.46 -3.60
N LYS A 146 8.56 -1.78 -3.76
CA LYS A 146 8.83 -2.47 -5.03
C LYS A 146 7.99 -1.91 -6.19
N SER A 147 6.83 -1.35 -5.85
CA SER A 147 5.94 -0.59 -6.73
C SER A 147 5.61 0.72 -6.06
N TYR A 148 5.58 1.81 -6.83
CA TYR A 148 5.28 3.12 -6.29
C TYR A 148 4.29 3.86 -7.20
N SER A 149 3.21 4.35 -6.61
CA SER A 149 2.22 5.22 -7.26
C SER A 149 1.88 6.39 -6.35
N GLY A 150 1.44 7.50 -6.96
CA GLY A 150 0.89 8.64 -6.23
C GLY A 150 -0.59 8.45 -5.87
N ILE A 151 -1.30 9.57 -5.75
CA ILE A 151 -2.74 9.61 -5.47
C ILE A 151 -3.61 9.02 -6.60
N TYR A 152 -3.08 8.98 -7.82
CA TYR A 152 -3.75 8.40 -9.01
C TYR A 152 -3.33 6.94 -9.20
N ALA A 153 -3.77 6.07 -8.30
CA ALA A 153 -3.35 4.66 -8.27
C ALA A 153 -4.37 3.71 -8.92
N ASP A 154 -5.54 4.20 -9.30
CA ASP A 154 -6.69 3.41 -9.74
C ASP A 154 -6.32 2.40 -10.83
N ASN A 155 -5.62 2.85 -11.88
CA ASN A 155 -5.26 1.98 -13.00
C ASN A 155 -4.20 0.93 -12.61
N LEU A 156 -3.27 1.28 -11.71
CA LEU A 156 -2.30 0.32 -11.18
C LEU A 156 -3.02 -0.73 -10.31
N VAL A 157 -3.92 -0.30 -9.43
CA VAL A 157 -4.72 -1.19 -8.58
C VAL A 157 -5.57 -2.13 -9.43
N GLN A 158 -6.21 -1.64 -10.50
CA GLN A 158 -6.95 -2.47 -11.44
C GLN A 158 -6.06 -3.55 -12.09
N PHE A 159 -4.89 -3.15 -12.61
CA PHE A 159 -3.95 -4.11 -13.21
C PHE A 159 -3.47 -5.17 -12.20
N LEU A 160 -3.10 -4.77 -10.98
CA LEU A 160 -2.69 -5.70 -9.94
C LEU A 160 -3.83 -6.62 -9.51
N SER A 161 -5.06 -6.10 -9.46
CA SER A 161 -6.27 -6.88 -9.19
C SER A 161 -6.53 -7.92 -10.28
N LEU A 162 -6.23 -7.62 -11.55
CA LEU A 162 -6.36 -8.58 -12.65
C LEU A 162 -5.39 -9.75 -12.48
N LEU A 163 -4.13 -9.45 -12.13
CA LEU A 163 -3.15 -10.50 -11.84
C LEU A 163 -3.58 -11.35 -10.64
N ASN A 164 -4.05 -10.71 -9.58
CA ASN A 164 -4.53 -11.39 -8.38
C ASN A 164 -5.78 -12.25 -8.67
N TYR A 165 -6.67 -11.77 -9.54
CA TYR A 165 -7.86 -12.48 -9.97
C TYR A 165 -7.55 -13.85 -10.58
N PHE A 166 -6.56 -13.92 -11.49
CA PHE A 166 -6.15 -15.20 -12.05
C PHE A 166 -5.35 -16.03 -11.06
N ASN A 167 -4.53 -15.40 -10.22
CA ASN A 167 -3.70 -16.11 -9.25
C ASN A 167 -4.50 -16.82 -8.16
N ARG A 168 -5.70 -16.33 -7.82
CA ARG A 168 -6.58 -16.91 -6.78
C ARG A 168 -7.01 -18.35 -7.09
N TYR A 169 -7.05 -18.73 -8.36
CA TYR A 169 -7.40 -20.08 -8.79
C TYR A 169 -6.18 -20.98 -8.69
N GLU A 170 -6.33 -22.16 -8.12
CA GLU A 170 -5.21 -23.09 -7.91
C GLU A 170 -4.66 -23.57 -9.25
N SER A 171 -5.55 -23.97 -10.16
CA SER A 171 -5.24 -24.52 -11.48
C SER A 171 -6.15 -23.96 -12.58
N PHE A 172 -5.79 -24.20 -13.84
CA PHE A 172 -6.66 -23.83 -14.96
C PHE A 172 -7.97 -24.65 -14.98
N GLN A 173 -7.99 -25.83 -14.35
CA GLN A 173 -9.22 -26.61 -14.24
C GLN A 173 -10.20 -25.93 -13.29
N ASP A 174 -9.74 -25.53 -12.11
CA ASP A 174 -10.47 -24.75 -11.11
C ASP A 174 -10.99 -23.42 -11.70
N TYR A 175 -10.14 -22.71 -12.45
CA TYR A 175 -10.56 -21.52 -13.21
C TYR A 175 -11.78 -21.77 -14.11
N ARG A 176 -11.82 -22.90 -14.82
CA ARG A 176 -12.90 -23.26 -15.76
C ARG A 176 -14.20 -23.69 -15.07
N GLU A 177 -14.21 -23.93 -13.76
CA GLU A 177 -15.43 -24.19 -13.01
C GLU A 177 -16.29 -22.92 -12.90
N THR A 178 -15.66 -21.74 -12.99
CA THR A 178 -16.37 -20.46 -13.12
C THR A 178 -16.82 -20.29 -14.57
N SER A 179 -18.11 -19.99 -14.77
CA SER A 179 -18.61 -19.72 -16.12
C SER A 179 -18.06 -18.40 -16.67
N LEU A 180 -17.84 -18.35 -17.98
CA LEU A 180 -17.26 -17.19 -18.66
C LEU A 180 -17.99 -15.87 -18.35
N GLU A 181 -19.33 -15.93 -18.24
CA GLU A 181 -20.19 -14.78 -17.97
C GLU A 181 -20.09 -14.26 -16.52
N ARG A 182 -19.56 -15.05 -15.57
CA ARG A 182 -19.39 -14.64 -14.17
C ARG A 182 -18.08 -13.91 -13.91
N HIS A 183 -17.06 -14.11 -14.76
CA HIS A 183 -15.74 -13.54 -14.50
C HIS A 183 -15.73 -12.00 -14.44
N PRO A 184 -16.41 -11.26 -15.34
CA PRO A 184 -16.44 -9.79 -15.27
C PRO A 184 -16.95 -9.26 -13.93
N GLU A 185 -18.01 -9.87 -13.41
CA GLU A 185 -18.59 -9.50 -12.13
C GLU A 185 -17.65 -9.80 -10.95
N PHE A 186 -17.07 -10.99 -10.92
CA PHE A 186 -16.14 -11.37 -9.86
C PHE A 186 -14.86 -10.52 -9.86
N TYR A 187 -14.35 -10.17 -11.04
CA TYR A 187 -13.23 -9.26 -11.17
C TYR A 187 -13.59 -7.85 -10.70
N ASN A 188 -14.74 -7.32 -11.12
CA ASN A 188 -15.20 -6.00 -10.72
C ASN A 188 -15.36 -5.89 -9.20
N THR A 189 -15.96 -6.90 -8.55
CA THR A 189 -16.07 -6.92 -7.08
C THR A 189 -14.69 -6.90 -6.42
N LEU A 190 -13.73 -7.69 -6.91
CA LEU A 190 -12.36 -7.70 -6.40
C LEU A 190 -11.70 -6.32 -6.52
N VAL A 191 -11.84 -5.67 -7.68
CA VAL A 191 -11.28 -4.33 -7.92
C VAL A 191 -11.87 -3.31 -6.95
N ILE A 192 -13.19 -3.28 -6.78
CA ILE A 192 -13.87 -2.34 -5.88
C ILE A 192 -13.35 -2.52 -4.45
N THR A 193 -13.34 -3.75 -3.93
CA THR A 193 -12.83 -4.02 -2.58
C THR A 193 -11.36 -3.62 -2.45
N THR A 194 -10.53 -3.89 -3.46
CA THR A 194 -9.10 -3.53 -3.43
C THR A 194 -8.90 -2.00 -3.46
N LEU A 195 -9.71 -1.26 -4.21
CA LEU A 195 -9.69 0.20 -4.24
C LEU A 195 -10.15 0.79 -2.90
N GLU A 196 -11.24 0.27 -2.34
CA GLU A 196 -11.73 0.66 -1.01
C GLU A 196 -10.64 0.46 0.05
N ASP A 197 -9.99 -0.70 0.07
CA ASP A 197 -8.89 -1.01 0.99
C ASP A 197 -7.68 -0.07 0.76
N TYR A 198 -7.31 0.17 -0.51
CA TYR A 198 -6.20 1.05 -0.86
C TYR A 198 -6.42 2.48 -0.37
N PHE A 199 -7.58 3.08 -0.68
CA PHE A 199 -7.87 4.46 -0.30
C PHE A 199 -8.18 4.61 1.20
N SER A 200 -8.77 3.60 1.83
CA SER A 200 -8.90 3.52 3.28
C SER A 200 -7.50 3.56 3.93
N THR A 201 -6.57 2.74 3.43
CA THR A 201 -5.18 2.74 3.91
C THR A 201 -4.48 4.07 3.68
N MET A 202 -4.66 4.68 2.50
CA MET A 202 -4.07 5.99 2.18
C MET A 202 -4.61 7.13 3.06
N SER A 203 -5.85 6.99 3.56
CA SER A 203 -6.44 7.96 4.47
C SER A 203 -5.86 7.91 5.88
N PHE A 204 -5.19 6.81 6.26
CA PHE A 204 -4.57 6.67 7.56
C PHE A 204 -3.33 7.58 7.69
N LYS A 205 -3.31 8.37 8.76
CA LYS A 205 -2.22 9.30 9.08
C LYS A 205 -1.15 8.69 9.99
N LEU A 206 -1.32 7.42 10.38
CA LEU A 206 -0.34 6.73 11.19
C LEU A 206 0.93 6.45 10.36
N PRO A 207 2.12 6.78 10.87
CA PRO A 207 3.36 6.52 10.15
C PRO A 207 3.59 5.01 10.08
N ILE A 208 3.84 4.51 8.86
CA ILE A 208 4.34 3.15 8.65
C ILE A 208 5.85 3.19 8.89
N ASN A 209 6.28 2.62 10.01
CA ASN A 209 7.69 2.55 10.36
C ASN A 209 8.18 1.11 10.20
N PRO A 210 9.14 0.85 9.29
CA PRO A 210 9.71 -0.49 9.15
C PRO A 210 10.39 -0.89 10.46
N ILE A 211 10.09 -2.09 10.92
CA ILE A 211 10.71 -2.67 12.09
C ILE A 211 12.04 -3.30 11.66
N THR A 212 13.13 -2.90 12.32
CA THR A 212 14.39 -3.64 12.22
C THR A 212 14.35 -4.78 13.22
N GLU A 213 14.12 -5.99 12.72
CA GLU A 213 14.14 -7.19 13.54
C GLU A 213 15.58 -7.51 13.95
N ASN A 214 15.78 -7.83 15.24
CA ASN A 214 17.00 -8.44 15.73
C ASN A 214 16.63 -9.58 16.68
N ASP A 215 16.82 -10.82 16.22
CA ASP A 215 16.51 -12.04 16.98
C ASP A 215 15.08 -12.08 17.55
N GLY A 216 14.07 -11.71 16.75
CA GLY A 216 12.66 -11.71 17.15
C GLY A 216 12.26 -10.62 18.16
N ILE A 217 13.12 -9.61 18.36
CA ILE A 217 12.88 -8.43 19.20
C ILE A 217 12.91 -7.17 18.33
N PHE A 218 12.09 -6.19 18.72
CA PHE A 218 12.13 -4.83 18.18
C PHE A 218 11.82 -3.80 19.27
N TYR A 219 12.05 -2.51 18.97
CA TYR A 219 11.63 -1.41 19.83
C TYR A 219 10.53 -0.61 19.14
N ASN A 220 9.44 -0.32 19.86
CA ASN A 220 8.36 0.50 19.32
C ASN A 220 8.71 2.00 19.32
N GLN A 221 7.86 2.83 18.73
CA GLN A 221 8.09 4.28 18.58
C GLN A 221 8.20 5.05 19.91
N ARG A 222 7.79 4.43 21.01
CA ARG A 222 7.88 5.02 22.36
C ARG A 222 9.09 4.50 23.13
N GLY A 223 9.87 3.58 22.56
CA GLY A 223 11.07 3.02 23.18
C GLY A 223 10.85 1.77 24.02
N ALA A 224 9.64 1.20 24.02
CA ALA A 224 9.41 -0.10 24.67
C ALA A 224 10.01 -1.24 23.84
N LYS A 225 10.63 -2.19 24.53
CA LYS A 225 11.05 -3.48 23.95
C LYS A 225 9.81 -4.32 23.66
N CYS A 226 9.72 -4.86 22.45
CA CYS A 226 8.63 -5.72 22.00
C CYS A 226 9.18 -7.02 21.40
N TYR A 227 8.42 -8.10 21.52
CA TYR A 227 8.70 -9.40 20.90
C TYR A 227 7.80 -9.62 19.67
N ILE A 228 8.35 -10.20 18.61
CA ILE A 228 7.56 -10.60 17.42
C ILE A 228 6.51 -11.65 17.80
N ASP A 229 6.92 -12.61 18.62
CA ASP A 229 6.00 -13.51 19.31
C ASP A 229 5.36 -12.75 20.48
N TRP A 230 4.18 -12.20 20.23
CA TRP A 230 3.49 -11.34 21.20
C TRP A 230 3.09 -12.09 22.47
N THR A 231 3.04 -13.43 22.45
CA THR A 231 2.72 -14.26 23.62
C THR A 231 3.78 -14.17 24.74
N LYS A 232 4.95 -13.58 24.44
CA LYS A 232 6.03 -13.33 25.40
C LYS A 232 5.85 -12.06 26.24
N HIS A 233 4.81 -11.26 26.00
CA HIS A 233 4.51 -10.08 26.81
C HIS A 233 3.56 -10.44 27.96
N ASP A 234 3.77 -9.81 29.10
CA ASP A 234 2.85 -9.88 30.22
C ASP A 234 1.60 -9.03 29.95
N PHE A 235 0.50 -9.37 30.61
CA PHE A 235 -0.71 -8.54 30.62
C PHE A 235 -0.54 -7.35 31.55
N LEU A 236 -1.13 -6.21 31.19
CA LEU A 236 -1.19 -5.04 32.05
C LEU A 236 -1.92 -5.42 33.35
N GLU A 237 -1.36 -5.07 34.50
CA GLU A 237 -1.99 -5.32 35.79
C GLU A 237 -3.22 -4.43 35.97
N ILE A 238 -4.43 -4.98 35.83
CA ILE A 238 -5.66 -4.22 36.02
C ILE A 238 -6.34 -4.70 37.32
N PRO A 239 -6.47 -3.83 38.35
CA PRO A 239 -7.08 -4.25 39.60
C PRO A 239 -8.58 -4.50 39.41
N SER A 240 -9.09 -5.58 40.01
CA SER A 240 -10.52 -5.92 40.03
C SER A 240 -11.31 -5.03 41.01
N THR A 241 -11.12 -3.70 40.91
CA THR A 241 -11.77 -2.71 41.76
C THR A 241 -12.32 -1.56 40.91
N GLU A 242 -13.42 -0.96 41.36
CA GLU A 242 -13.99 0.22 40.69
C GLU A 242 -13.08 1.44 40.79
N SER A 243 -12.30 1.55 41.87
CA SER A 243 -11.30 2.62 42.04
C SER A 243 -10.18 2.57 41.00
N GLY A 244 -9.96 1.42 40.37
CA GLY A 244 -8.99 1.24 39.29
C GLY A 244 -7.54 1.54 39.66
N ARG A 245 -6.68 1.56 38.65
CA ARG A 245 -5.29 2.04 38.70
C ARG A 245 -5.04 2.96 37.51
N ILE A 246 -4.34 4.05 37.75
CA ILE A 246 -3.97 5.03 36.72
C ILE A 246 -2.59 4.69 36.20
N TYR A 247 -2.45 4.66 34.87
CA TYR A 247 -1.20 4.46 34.15
C TYR A 247 -0.89 5.68 33.29
N ASN A 248 0.40 6.03 33.17
CA ASN A 248 0.84 6.96 32.14
C ASN A 248 0.99 6.20 30.82
N VAL A 249 0.04 6.37 29.91
CA VAL A 249 -0.03 5.61 28.66
C VAL A 249 0.59 6.41 27.53
N LEU A 250 1.60 5.84 26.87
CA LEU A 250 2.33 6.48 25.77
C LEU A 250 1.76 6.12 24.38
N SER A 251 1.19 4.92 24.23
CA SER A 251 0.52 4.47 23.01
C SER A 251 -0.32 3.22 23.26
N VAL A 252 -1.33 3.03 22.42
CA VAL A 252 -2.19 1.84 22.36
C VAL A 252 -2.16 1.31 20.92
N GLY A 253 -2.15 -0.01 20.75
CA GLY A 253 -2.03 -0.63 19.43
C GLY A 253 -2.41 -2.10 19.40
N PHE A 254 -1.99 -2.78 18.33
CA PHE A 254 -2.25 -4.20 18.13
C PHE A 254 -0.98 -4.94 17.72
N PHE A 255 -0.88 -6.18 18.19
CA PHE A 255 -0.06 -7.20 17.53
C PHE A 255 -0.90 -7.95 16.49
N GLY A 256 -0.25 -8.41 15.41
CA GLY A 256 -0.92 -9.05 14.28
C GLY A 256 -1.88 -8.10 13.54
N LYS A 257 -2.75 -8.65 12.69
CA LYS A 257 -3.79 -7.89 12.00
C LYS A 257 -5.00 -7.63 12.91
N MET A 258 -4.79 -6.84 13.97
CA MET A 258 -5.75 -6.61 15.06
C MET A 258 -6.05 -7.86 15.91
N GLU A 259 -5.08 -8.76 16.06
CA GLU A 259 -5.27 -10.04 16.76
C GLU A 259 -5.24 -9.86 18.28
N GLN A 260 -4.30 -9.08 18.79
CA GLN A 260 -4.09 -8.92 20.23
C GLN A 260 -3.86 -7.44 20.57
N PRO A 261 -4.74 -6.79 21.36
CA PRO A 261 -4.53 -5.42 21.82
C PRO A 261 -3.32 -5.33 22.76
N ASN A 262 -2.56 -4.25 22.61
CA ASN A 262 -1.39 -3.93 23.42
C ASN A 262 -1.39 -2.47 23.85
N ILE A 263 -0.59 -2.19 24.87
CA ILE A 263 -0.41 -0.87 25.44
C ILE A 263 1.06 -0.65 25.77
N THR A 264 1.52 0.58 25.61
CA THR A 264 2.83 1.02 26.10
C THR A 264 2.63 2.03 27.20
N VAL A 265 3.19 1.74 28.37
CA VAL A 265 3.09 2.58 29.56
C VAL A 265 4.48 3.01 30.01
N GLU A 266 4.53 4.15 30.68
CA GLU A 266 5.72 4.62 31.39
C GLU A 266 5.48 4.53 32.90
N ASP A 267 6.39 3.84 33.60
CA ASP A 267 6.45 3.83 35.06
C ASP A 267 7.90 4.04 35.53
N ASN A 268 8.14 5.03 36.39
CA ASN A 268 9.46 5.35 36.93
C ASN A 268 10.60 5.45 35.89
N ASN A 269 10.33 6.10 34.75
CA ASN A 269 11.23 6.22 33.58
C ASN A 269 11.54 4.90 32.86
N GLN A 270 10.79 3.83 33.13
CA GLN A 270 10.82 2.60 32.36
C GLN A 270 9.62 2.57 31.41
N VAL A 271 9.90 2.33 30.13
CA VAL A 271 8.88 2.24 29.09
C VAL A 271 8.69 0.78 28.71
N GLU A 272 7.50 0.26 28.95
CA GLU A 272 7.20 -1.16 28.79
C GLU A 272 5.94 -1.38 27.97
N CYS A 273 5.92 -2.48 27.22
CA CYS A 273 4.78 -2.89 26.42
C CYS A 273 4.10 -4.11 27.05
N TYR A 274 2.79 -4.01 27.24
CA TYR A 274 1.94 -5.03 27.84
C TYR A 274 0.82 -5.43 26.90
N LEU A 275 0.30 -6.65 27.08
CA LEU A 275 -0.96 -7.07 26.47
C LEU A 275 -2.15 -6.48 27.24
N LEU A 276 -3.21 -6.14 26.52
CA LEU A 276 -4.51 -5.83 27.12
C LEU A 276 -5.45 -7.05 27.02
N PRO A 277 -6.35 -7.24 27.99
CA PRO A 277 -7.42 -8.24 27.88
C PRO A 277 -8.32 -7.94 26.67
N LEU A 278 -8.86 -9.00 26.04
CA LEU A 278 -9.73 -8.86 24.86
C LEU A 278 -11.04 -8.11 25.16
N GLU A 279 -11.44 -8.06 26.42
CA GLU A 279 -12.54 -7.24 26.92
C GLU A 279 -12.34 -5.74 26.65
N LEU A 280 -11.09 -5.29 26.46
CA LEU A 280 -10.73 -3.91 26.08
C LEU A 280 -10.49 -3.75 24.56
N LEU A 281 -10.85 -4.76 23.75
CA LEU A 281 -10.66 -4.73 22.29
C LEU A 281 -11.34 -3.51 21.64
N ASN A 282 -12.62 -3.27 21.94
CA ASN A 282 -13.36 -2.15 21.34
C ASN A 282 -12.73 -0.79 21.70
N TRP A 283 -12.37 -0.59 22.97
CA TRP A 283 -11.68 0.62 23.41
C TRP A 283 -10.34 0.82 22.68
N THR A 284 -9.60 -0.27 22.47
CA THR A 284 -8.34 -0.25 21.71
C THR A 284 -8.59 0.11 20.24
N ILE A 285 -9.62 -0.45 19.60
CA ILE A 285 -10.03 -0.12 18.23
C ILE A 285 -10.35 1.38 18.12
N ASP A 286 -11.13 1.92 19.05
CA ASP A 286 -11.50 3.34 19.07
C ASP A 286 -10.25 4.22 19.19
N CYS A 287 -9.35 3.91 20.12
CA CYS A 287 -8.09 4.63 20.31
C CYS A 287 -7.21 4.65 19.04
N VAL A 288 -7.06 3.49 18.39
CA VAL A 288 -6.30 3.37 17.14
C VAL A 288 -7.00 4.07 15.99
N GLY A 289 -8.34 4.02 15.93
CA GLY A 289 -9.16 4.73 14.96
C GLY A 289 -9.05 6.26 15.06
N PHE A 290 -9.05 6.81 16.28
CA PHE A 290 -8.80 8.24 16.48
C PHE A 290 -7.39 8.63 16.01
N SER A 291 -6.40 7.80 16.33
CA SER A 291 -5.01 8.05 15.93
C SER A 291 -4.86 7.95 14.40
N SER A 292 -5.58 7.04 13.73
CA SER A 292 -5.54 6.87 12.27
C SER A 292 -6.10 8.06 11.50
N ILE A 293 -7.08 8.79 12.06
CA ILE A 293 -7.57 10.06 11.47
C ILE A 293 -6.72 11.29 11.87
N GLY A 294 -5.66 11.09 12.64
CA GLY A 294 -4.71 12.11 13.10
C GLY A 294 -5.06 12.77 14.43
N SER A 295 -6.05 12.25 15.14
CA SER A 295 -6.44 12.69 16.48
C SER A 295 -5.74 11.81 17.52
N ASN A 296 -4.50 12.13 17.84
CA ASN A 296 -3.74 11.36 18.82
C ASN A 296 -4.17 11.70 20.24
N VAL A 297 -4.65 10.69 20.97
CA VAL A 297 -5.06 10.82 22.38
C VAL A 297 -3.91 10.55 23.35
N PHE A 298 -2.80 9.95 22.88
CA PHE A 298 -1.64 9.61 23.70
C PHE A 298 -0.40 10.46 23.36
N PRO A 299 0.44 10.80 24.35
CA PRO A 299 0.44 10.30 25.73
C PRO A 299 -0.67 10.91 26.61
N SER A 300 -1.27 10.10 27.49
CA SER A 300 -2.31 10.50 28.45
C SER A 300 -2.35 9.61 29.68
N GLN A 301 -2.94 10.10 30.77
CA GLN A 301 -3.27 9.27 31.92
C GLN A 301 -4.54 8.47 31.63
N VAL A 302 -4.49 7.16 31.88
CA VAL A 302 -5.65 6.28 31.68
C VAL A 302 -5.87 5.46 32.94
N LYS A 303 -7.12 5.45 33.40
CA LYS A 303 -7.57 4.65 34.52
C LYS A 303 -8.14 3.33 34.02
N PHE A 304 -7.59 2.23 34.49
CA PHE A 304 -8.08 0.89 34.22
C PHE A 304 -8.65 0.27 35.48
N GLY A 305 -9.78 -0.41 35.38
CA GLY A 305 -10.36 -1.14 36.51
C GLY A 305 -11.45 -2.09 36.06
N VAL A 306 -12.18 -2.63 37.03
CA VAL A 306 -13.30 -3.54 36.78
C VAL A 306 -14.52 -3.04 37.56
N ILE A 307 -15.64 -2.84 36.85
CA ILE A 307 -16.94 -2.47 37.42
C ILE A 307 -17.93 -3.56 37.01
N ASN A 308 -18.68 -4.13 37.95
CA ASN A 308 -19.66 -5.20 37.68
C ASN A 308 -19.09 -6.36 36.84
N ASN A 309 -17.85 -6.78 37.14
CA ASN A 309 -17.15 -7.85 36.42
C ASN A 309 -16.86 -7.54 34.93
N GLN A 310 -16.87 -6.26 34.55
CA GLN A 310 -16.48 -5.76 33.22
C GLN A 310 -15.29 -4.82 33.32
N TYR A 311 -14.29 -5.02 32.47
CA TYR A 311 -13.15 -4.13 32.37
C TYR A 311 -13.59 -2.76 31.83
N TYR A 312 -13.00 -1.69 32.37
CA TYR A 312 -13.13 -0.35 31.83
C TYR A 312 -11.76 0.30 31.67
N ALA A 313 -11.68 1.23 30.73
CA ALA A 313 -10.54 2.11 30.50
C ALA A 313 -11.07 3.54 30.28
N GLU A 314 -10.64 4.49 31.10
CA GLU A 314 -11.08 5.88 31.07
C GLU A 314 -9.87 6.80 30.93
N ILE A 315 -9.87 7.64 29.88
CA ILE A 315 -8.82 8.64 29.66
C ILE A 315 -9.16 9.86 30.53
N ILE A 316 -8.20 10.30 31.35
CA ILE A 316 -8.37 11.37 32.35
C ILE A 316 -7.91 12.72 31.82
#